data_AF-F6DK45-F1
#
_entry.id   AF-F6DK45-F1
#
_cell.length_a   1.000
_cell.length_b   1.000
_cell.length_c   1.000
_cell.angle_alpha   90.00
_cell.angle_beta   90.00
_cell.angle_gamma   90.00
#
_symmetry.space_group_name_H-M   'P 1'
#
loop_
_entity.id
_entity.type
_entity.pdbx_description
1 polymer ?
#
loop_
_entity_poly.entity_id
_entity_poly.type
_entity_poly.pdbx_seq_one_letter_code
_entity_poly.pdbx_strand_id
1 'polypeptide(L)'
;MLKGLEVIKVKFVGIEGLPVWSILHFLERTCLNHLKLVTIQRICELSAEGYPDGCFSVASSSAEIFPGRSFLHKQPAPAKLIVLTEKAESPADFWNVIRNFKRPMVYFTEGNHKIPLYDFTYEEAARIWSFKEQSPPVGEIIGAGGALLDLLYAAEREEREKDEHINRQIGQTAENIDRMVRASQTIASAKTPDGIKVYAESILKDLMQKQSQLNKKIGIHNQEIDTNI
;
A
#
# COMPACT_ATOMS: atom_id res chain seq x y z
N MET A 1 -5.90 -13.61 14.59
CA MET A 1 -5.19 -13.92 13.31
C MET A 1 -5.74 -13.00 12.22
N LEU A 2 -4.87 -12.29 11.49
CA LEU A 2 -5.31 -11.33 10.45
C LEU A 2 -6.02 -12.05 9.31
N LYS A 3 -7.11 -11.46 8.80
CA LYS A 3 -7.79 -11.96 7.60
C LYS A 3 -6.85 -11.83 6.39
N GLY A 4 -6.81 -12.88 5.57
CA GLY A 4 -6.09 -12.86 4.29
C GLY A 4 -6.69 -11.83 3.34
N LEU A 5 -5.83 -11.10 2.62
CA LEU A 5 -6.25 -10.23 1.53
C LEU A 5 -6.25 -11.02 0.22
N GLU A 6 -7.17 -10.68 -0.68
CA GLU A 6 -7.17 -11.24 -2.03
C GLU A 6 -5.85 -10.90 -2.73
N VAL A 7 -5.19 -11.93 -3.26
CA VAL A 7 -3.91 -11.80 -3.96
C VAL A 7 -4.17 -11.86 -5.46
N ILE A 8 -3.56 -10.94 -6.20
CA ILE A 8 -3.61 -10.92 -7.67
C ILE A 8 -2.21 -10.82 -8.25
N LYS A 9 -2.08 -11.12 -9.54
CA LYS A 9 -0.86 -11.06 -10.31
C LYS A 9 -1.15 -10.11 -11.45
N VAL A 10 -0.37 -9.05 -11.53
CA VAL A 10 -0.51 -8.07 -12.59
C VAL A 10 0.75 -8.08 -13.43
N LYS A 11 0.56 -8.31 -14.71
CA LYS A 11 1.58 -8.16 -15.73
C LYS A 11 1.49 -6.75 -16.30
N PHE A 12 2.63 -6.09 -16.45
CA PHE A 12 2.71 -4.75 -17.02
C PHE A 12 3.75 -4.67 -18.13
N VAL A 13 3.54 -3.74 -19.06
CA VAL A 13 4.47 -3.41 -20.15
C VAL A 13 4.80 -1.92 -20.09
N GLY A 14 6.10 -1.59 -20.01
CA GLY A 14 6.59 -0.21 -20.06
C GLY A 14 6.91 0.26 -21.48
N ILE A 15 7.39 1.50 -21.63
CA ILE A 15 7.83 2.03 -22.93
C ILE A 15 9.19 1.49 -23.39
N GLU A 16 9.42 1.58 -24.70
CA GLU A 16 10.69 1.25 -25.31
C GLU A 16 11.82 2.19 -24.86
N GLY A 17 13.05 1.67 -24.84
CA GLY A 17 14.26 2.47 -24.56
C GLY A 17 14.46 2.87 -23.11
N LEU A 18 13.70 2.31 -22.16
CA LEU A 18 13.90 2.58 -20.74
C LEU A 18 15.22 1.97 -20.23
N PRO A 19 16.02 2.75 -19.48
CA PRO A 19 17.19 2.19 -18.83
C PRO A 19 16.79 1.29 -17.65
N VAL A 20 17.57 0.24 -17.44
CA VAL A 20 17.34 -0.80 -16.40
C VAL A 20 17.12 -0.21 -15.02
N TRP A 21 17.92 0.81 -14.65
CA TRP A 21 17.81 1.44 -13.34
C TRP A 21 16.44 2.09 -13.12
N SER A 22 15.81 2.64 -14.16
CA SER A 22 14.49 3.28 -14.05
C SER A 22 13.41 2.24 -13.76
N ILE A 23 13.55 1.06 -14.36
CA ILE A 23 12.61 -0.05 -14.18
C ILE A 23 12.79 -0.68 -12.80
N LEU A 24 14.02 -0.91 -12.38
CA LEU A 24 14.32 -1.39 -11.02
C LEU A 24 13.82 -0.41 -9.96
N HIS A 25 14.03 0.90 -10.17
CA HIS A 25 13.54 1.93 -9.28
C HIS A 25 12.00 1.93 -9.20
N PHE A 26 11.33 1.77 -10.35
CA PHE A 26 9.88 1.65 -10.41
C PHE A 26 9.37 0.43 -9.62
N LEU A 27 9.98 -0.74 -9.82
CA LEU A 27 9.61 -1.98 -9.14
C LEU A 27 9.82 -1.87 -7.62
N GLU A 28 10.98 -1.39 -7.18
CA GLU A 28 11.28 -1.17 -5.76
C GLU A 28 10.23 -0.22 -5.15
N ARG A 29 9.97 0.90 -5.82
CA ARG A 29 9.09 1.93 -5.29
C ARG A 29 7.63 1.46 -5.23
N THR A 30 7.19 0.68 -6.21
CA THR A 30 5.87 0.05 -6.22
C THR A 30 5.71 -0.90 -5.05
N CYS A 31 6.70 -1.76 -4.76
CA CYS A 31 6.66 -2.66 -3.61
C CYS A 31 6.63 -1.91 -2.26
N LEU A 32 7.41 -0.83 -2.14
CA LEU A 32 7.42 -0.01 -0.92
C LEU A 32 6.09 0.74 -0.70
N ASN A 33 5.49 1.26 -1.77
CA ASN A 33 4.20 1.91 -1.70
C ASN A 33 3.09 0.89 -1.36
N HIS A 34 3.18 -0.32 -1.92
CA HIS A 34 2.25 -1.42 -1.64
C HIS A 34 2.26 -1.80 -0.16
N LEU A 35 3.45 -1.98 0.43
CA LEU A 35 3.62 -2.23 1.86
C LEU A 35 2.87 -1.19 2.71
N LYS A 36 3.04 0.10 2.39
CA LYS A 36 2.38 1.19 3.13
C LYS A 36 0.87 1.16 2.97
N LEU A 37 0.38 0.95 1.75
CA LEU A 37 -1.06 0.87 1.49
C LEU A 37 -1.71 -0.30 2.23
N VAL A 38 -1.13 -1.50 2.16
CA VAL A 38 -1.63 -2.67 2.89
C VAL A 38 -1.60 -2.44 4.40
N THR A 39 -0.53 -1.81 4.91
CA THR A 39 -0.43 -1.47 6.33
C THR A 39 -1.56 -0.53 6.75
N ILE A 40 -1.81 0.55 6.00
CA ILE A 40 -2.87 1.52 6.29
C ILE A 40 -4.26 0.88 6.16
N GLN A 41 -4.47 0.07 5.12
CA GLN A 41 -5.70 -0.68 4.92
C GLN A 41 -6.00 -1.56 6.15
N ARG A 42 -5.01 -2.30 6.64
CA ARG A 42 -5.17 -3.16 7.82
C ARG A 42 -5.44 -2.39 9.10
N ILE A 43 -4.82 -1.22 9.29
CA ILE A 43 -5.17 -0.33 10.42
C ILE A 43 -6.65 0.06 10.30
N CYS A 44 -7.11 0.48 9.13
CA CYS A 44 -8.51 0.89 8.93
C CYS A 44 -9.49 -0.27 9.12
N GLU A 45 -9.19 -1.47 8.61
CA GLU A 45 -10.02 -2.67 8.77
C GLU A 45 -10.18 -3.02 10.26
N LEU A 46 -9.07 -3.11 10.99
CA LEU A 46 -9.09 -3.46 12.42
C LEU A 46 -9.76 -2.36 13.26
N SER A 47 -9.53 -1.08 12.96
CA SER A 47 -10.24 0.00 13.65
C SER A 47 -11.74 -0.01 13.36
N ALA A 48 -12.15 -0.32 12.13
CA ALA A 48 -13.57 -0.46 11.75
C ALA A 48 -14.24 -1.69 12.39
N GLU A 49 -13.47 -2.70 12.77
CA GLU A 49 -13.91 -3.86 13.58
C GLU A 49 -14.03 -3.53 15.07
N GLY A 50 -13.63 -2.33 15.50
CA GLY A 50 -13.76 -1.85 16.88
C GLY A 50 -12.53 -2.08 17.76
N TYR A 51 -11.38 -2.44 17.18
CA TYR A 51 -10.13 -2.52 17.93
C TYR A 51 -9.65 -1.12 18.33
N PRO A 52 -9.25 -0.91 19.61
CA PRO A 52 -8.84 0.39 20.10
C PRO A 52 -7.46 0.78 19.54
N ASP A 53 -7.25 2.09 19.38
CA ASP A 53 -6.00 2.68 18.90
C ASP A 53 -4.74 2.14 19.61
N GLY A 54 -4.83 1.94 20.94
CA GLY A 54 -3.72 1.43 21.75
C GLY A 54 -3.22 0.02 21.37
N CYS A 55 -3.96 -0.71 20.53
CA CYS A 55 -3.50 -1.98 19.98
C CYS A 55 -2.46 -1.81 18.86
N PHE A 56 -2.33 -0.63 18.25
CA PHE A 56 -1.39 -0.39 17.17
C PHE A 56 -0.09 0.25 17.66
N SER A 57 1.04 -0.27 17.17
CA SER A 57 2.35 0.33 17.44
C SER A 57 3.26 0.29 16.23
N VAL A 58 4.08 1.31 16.05
CA VAL A 58 5.06 1.39 14.96
C VAL A 58 6.48 1.42 15.51
N ALA A 59 7.39 0.67 14.89
CA ALA A 59 8.81 0.74 15.22
C ALA A 59 9.41 2.07 14.78
N SER A 60 10.15 2.73 15.67
CA SER A 60 10.89 3.97 15.39
C SER A 60 12.15 3.75 14.53
N SER A 61 12.33 2.55 13.96
CA SER A 61 13.40 2.22 13.01
C SER A 61 12.84 1.57 11.75
N SER A 62 13.38 1.92 10.58
CA SER A 62 13.02 1.25 9.32
C SER A 62 13.49 -0.20 9.30
N ALA A 63 12.70 -1.08 8.68
CA ALA A 63 13.10 -2.46 8.46
C ALA A 63 14.37 -2.57 7.58
N GLU A 64 15.15 -3.63 7.75
CA GLU A 64 16.27 -3.99 6.87
C GLU A 64 15.80 -4.14 5.41
N ILE A 65 16.69 -3.83 4.45
CA ILE A 65 16.41 -3.99 3.00
C ILE A 65 16.26 -5.46 2.64
N PHE A 66 17.07 -6.31 3.27
CA PHE A 66 17.08 -7.77 3.08
C PHE A 66 16.91 -8.44 4.44
N PRO A 67 15.69 -8.52 4.97
CA PRO A 67 15.46 -9.20 6.23
C PRO A 67 15.79 -10.69 6.06
N GLY A 68 16.84 -11.16 6.73
CA GLY A 68 17.24 -12.57 6.65
C GLY A 68 16.23 -13.56 7.26
N ARG A 69 15.19 -13.06 7.96
CA ARG A 69 14.11 -13.82 8.63
C ARG A 69 12.85 -12.96 8.77
N SER A 70 11.69 -13.61 8.89
CA SER A 70 10.39 -12.95 9.10
C SER A 70 10.43 -11.95 10.27
N PHE A 71 9.67 -10.86 10.13
CA PHE A 71 9.50 -9.86 11.19
C PHE A 71 8.73 -10.40 12.39
N LEU A 72 8.00 -11.52 12.24
CA LEU A 72 7.41 -12.28 13.35
C LEU A 72 8.45 -12.67 14.41
N HIS A 73 9.72 -12.83 14.02
CA HIS A 73 10.80 -13.26 14.92
C HIS A 73 11.70 -12.11 15.41
N LYS A 74 11.57 -10.89 14.87
CA LYS A 74 12.34 -9.70 15.28
C LYS A 74 11.39 -8.66 15.87
N GLN A 75 10.79 -8.95 17.03
CA GLN A 75 10.02 -7.93 17.74
C GLN A 75 10.96 -6.83 18.26
N PRO A 76 10.72 -5.55 17.93
CA PRO A 76 11.51 -4.46 18.46
C PRO A 76 11.31 -4.34 19.97
N ALA A 77 12.36 -3.90 20.67
CA ALA A 77 12.29 -3.59 22.09
C ALA A 77 11.12 -2.62 22.36
N PRO A 78 10.34 -2.78 23.44
CA PRO A 78 9.20 -1.92 23.75
C PRO A 78 9.53 -0.41 23.74
N ALA A 79 10.74 -0.04 24.16
CA ALA A 79 11.22 1.34 24.15
C ALA A 79 11.40 1.97 22.75
N LYS A 80 11.32 1.18 21.68
CA LYS A 80 11.42 1.62 20.28
C LYS A 80 10.07 1.58 19.56
N LEU A 81 8.97 1.46 20.30
CA LEU A 81 7.62 1.42 19.75
C LEU A 81 6.87 2.69 20.11
N ILE A 82 6.29 3.32 19.10
CA ILE A 82 5.34 4.43 19.26
C ILE A 82 3.95 3.83 19.14
N VAL A 83 3.12 3.97 20.18
CA VAL A 83 1.75 3.45 20.22
C VAL A 83 0.80 4.51 19.66
N LEU A 84 -0.19 4.09 18.88
CA LEU A 84 -1.26 4.98 18.43
C LEU A 84 -2.19 5.26 19.62
N THR A 85 -2.19 6.48 20.18
CA THR A 85 -3.11 6.85 21.28
C THR A 85 -3.65 8.27 21.10
N GLU A 86 -4.96 8.47 21.17
CA GLU A 86 -5.57 9.81 21.02
C GLU A 86 -5.18 10.81 22.12
N LYS A 87 -4.72 10.34 23.30
CA LYS A 87 -4.50 11.18 24.49
C LYS A 87 -3.11 11.85 24.59
N ALA A 88 -2.25 11.76 23.57
CA ALA A 88 -0.91 12.35 23.57
C ALA A 88 -0.48 12.85 22.19
N GLU A 89 0.70 13.47 22.04
CA GLU A 89 1.36 13.80 20.76
C GLU A 89 1.59 12.56 19.85
N SER A 90 1.32 11.35 20.38
CA SER A 90 1.60 10.05 19.78
C SER A 90 0.94 9.70 18.45
N PRO A 91 -0.28 10.17 18.07
CA PRO A 91 -0.85 9.88 16.76
C PRO A 91 -0.04 10.51 15.64
N ALA A 92 0.33 11.79 15.79
CA ALA A 92 1.10 12.50 14.78
C ALA A 92 2.44 11.80 14.53
N ASP A 93 3.16 11.45 15.59
CA ASP A 93 4.44 10.73 15.49
C ASP A 93 4.29 9.34 14.88
N PHE A 94 3.26 8.58 15.28
CA PHE A 94 2.94 7.27 14.72
C PHE A 94 2.76 7.35 13.20
N TRP A 95 1.91 8.28 12.73
CA TRP A 95 1.64 8.47 11.31
C TRP A 95 2.83 9.08 10.57
N ASN A 96 3.64 9.91 11.24
CA ASN A 96 4.86 10.48 10.68
C ASN A 96 5.90 9.41 10.36
N VAL A 97 6.03 8.38 11.20
CA VAL A 97 6.89 7.22 10.92
C VAL A 97 6.38 6.48 9.68
N ILE A 98 5.08 6.17 9.60
CA ILE A 98 4.50 5.48 8.44
C ILE A 98 4.72 6.28 7.14
N ARG A 99 4.53 7.61 7.20
CA ARG A 99 4.70 8.52 6.07
C ARG A 99 6.15 8.55 5.58
N ASN A 100 7.11 8.76 6.48
CA ASN A 100 8.48 9.12 6.08
C ASN A 100 9.42 7.93 5.94
N PHE A 101 9.17 6.84 6.68
CA PHE A 101 10.10 5.72 6.65
C PHE A 101 9.93 4.92 5.37
N LYS A 102 11.02 4.40 4.83
CA LYS A 102 10.95 3.58 3.59
C LYS A 102 10.16 2.30 3.82
N ARG A 103 10.37 1.66 4.98
CA ARG A 103 9.72 0.40 5.39
C ARG A 103 9.26 0.51 6.86
N PRO A 104 8.13 1.17 7.12
CA PRO A 104 7.57 1.23 8.47
C PRO A 104 7.11 -0.16 8.90
N MET A 105 7.43 -0.53 10.15
CA MET A 105 6.98 -1.79 10.74
C MET A 105 5.89 -1.49 11.76
N VAL A 106 4.65 -1.78 11.39
CA VAL A 106 3.48 -1.60 12.25
C VAL A 106 3.03 -2.96 12.77
N TYR A 107 2.72 -3.00 14.06
CA TYR A 107 2.27 -4.17 14.79
C TYR A 107 0.89 -3.93 15.36
N PHE A 108 0.06 -4.96 15.31
CA PHE A 108 -1.19 -5.08 16.03
C PHE A 108 -0.99 -5.98 17.25
N THR A 109 -1.51 -5.55 18.40
CA THR A 109 -1.40 -6.26 19.66
C THR A 109 -2.70 -7.00 19.95
N GLU A 110 -2.64 -8.34 19.94
CA GLU A 110 -3.73 -9.24 20.27
C GLU A 110 -3.32 -10.07 21.50
N GLY A 111 -3.85 -9.72 22.67
CA GLY A 111 -3.41 -10.29 23.94
C GLY A 111 -1.92 -10.00 24.21
N ASN A 112 -1.10 -11.04 24.38
CA ASN A 112 0.35 -10.93 24.59
C ASN A 112 1.18 -11.01 23.30
N HIS A 113 0.52 -11.08 22.14
CA HIS A 113 1.20 -11.25 20.86
C HIS A 113 1.20 -9.95 20.06
N LYS A 114 2.36 -9.63 19.48
CA LYS A 114 2.52 -8.55 18.49
C LYS A 114 2.61 -9.15 17.11
N ILE A 115 1.62 -8.84 16.28
CA ILE A 115 1.46 -9.37 14.93
C ILE A 115 1.81 -8.24 13.96
N PRO A 116 2.82 -8.40 13.08
CA PRO A 116 3.11 -7.38 12.09
C PRO A 116 1.94 -7.28 11.10
N LEU A 117 1.50 -6.06 10.82
CA LEU A 117 0.45 -5.79 9.84
C LEU A 117 0.92 -6.05 8.41
N TYR A 118 2.22 -6.05 8.18
CA TYR A 118 2.82 -6.46 6.92
C TYR A 118 4.09 -7.25 7.20
N ASP A 119 4.22 -8.41 6.57
CA ASP A 119 5.43 -9.22 6.57
C ASP A 119 5.69 -9.71 5.15
N PHE A 120 6.95 -9.70 4.71
CA PHE A 120 7.32 -10.13 3.36
C PHE A 120 7.02 -11.62 3.12
N THR A 121 6.89 -12.41 4.19
CA THR A 121 6.50 -13.82 4.13
C THR A 121 5.01 -14.03 3.90
N TYR A 122 4.17 -13.02 4.15
CA TYR A 122 2.74 -13.11 3.87
C TYR A 122 2.46 -13.24 2.38
N GLU A 123 1.39 -13.96 2.02
CA GLU A 123 1.00 -14.20 0.63
C GLU A 123 0.64 -12.90 -0.09
N GLU A 124 0.01 -11.98 0.62
CA GLU A 124 -0.41 -10.68 0.11
C GLU A 124 0.72 -9.66 -0.04
N ALA A 125 1.96 -9.99 0.37
CA ALA A 125 3.10 -9.11 0.23
C ALA A 125 3.46 -8.90 -1.25
N ALA A 126 3.76 -7.66 -1.64
CA ALA A 126 4.24 -7.37 -2.99
C ALA A 126 5.55 -8.10 -3.29
N ARG A 127 5.55 -8.90 -4.37
CA ARG A 127 6.72 -9.63 -4.86
C ARG A 127 6.82 -9.50 -6.38
N ILE A 128 8.03 -9.20 -6.85
CA ILE A 128 8.35 -9.27 -8.28
C ILE A 128 8.43 -10.75 -8.64
N TRP A 129 7.49 -11.23 -9.45
CA TRP A 129 7.42 -12.64 -9.85
C TRP A 129 8.36 -12.93 -11.02
N SER A 130 8.33 -12.07 -12.02
CA SER A 130 9.23 -12.16 -13.17
C SER A 130 9.53 -10.77 -13.72
N PHE A 131 10.70 -10.64 -14.34
CA PHE A 131 11.10 -9.43 -15.04
C PHE A 131 11.94 -9.81 -16.26
N LYS A 132 11.57 -9.26 -17.42
CA LYS A 132 12.32 -9.41 -18.68
C LYS A 132 12.87 -8.07 -19.10
N GLU A 133 14.20 -7.98 -19.06
CA GLU A 133 14.99 -6.84 -19.51
C GLU A 133 15.10 -6.81 -21.05
N GLN A 134 13.96 -6.69 -21.70
CA GLN A 134 13.85 -6.45 -23.15
C GLN A 134 13.20 -5.08 -23.36
N SER A 135 13.26 -4.54 -24.57
CA SER A 135 12.55 -3.31 -24.93
C SER A 135 11.37 -3.67 -25.83
N PRO A 136 10.12 -3.43 -25.43
CA PRO A 136 9.68 -2.85 -24.14
C PRO A 136 9.83 -3.82 -22.95
N PRO A 137 10.09 -3.30 -21.74
CA PRO A 137 10.24 -4.14 -20.55
C PRO A 137 8.90 -4.74 -20.14
N VAL A 138 8.95 -6.00 -19.72
CA VAL A 138 7.78 -6.74 -19.24
C VAL A 138 8.07 -7.24 -17.83
N GLY A 139 7.16 -6.97 -16.90
CA GLY A 139 7.27 -7.43 -15.52
C GLY A 139 5.96 -7.96 -14.99
N GLU A 140 6.06 -8.81 -13.97
CA GLU A 140 4.92 -9.38 -13.25
C GLU A 140 5.10 -9.13 -11.76
N ILE A 141 4.07 -8.58 -11.11
CA ILE A 141 4.05 -8.33 -9.67
C ILE A 141 2.86 -9.08 -9.07
N ILE A 142 3.09 -9.77 -7.97
CA ILE A 142 2.05 -10.39 -7.14
C ILE A 142 1.88 -9.58 -5.87
N GLY A 143 0.67 -9.42 -5.36
CA GLY A 143 0.42 -8.85 -4.04
C GLY A 143 -1.06 -8.63 -3.75
N ALA A 144 -1.36 -8.00 -2.61
CA ALA A 144 -2.72 -7.62 -2.21
C ALA A 144 -3.41 -6.82 -3.34
N GLY A 145 -4.50 -7.37 -3.88
CA GLY A 145 -5.06 -6.92 -5.15
C GLY A 145 -5.54 -5.49 -5.15
N GLY A 146 -6.31 -5.09 -4.13
CA GLY A 146 -6.78 -3.71 -4.02
C GLY A 146 -5.63 -2.70 -4.02
N ALA A 147 -4.63 -2.91 -3.16
CA ALA A 147 -3.47 -2.02 -3.08
C ALA A 147 -2.60 -2.02 -4.35
N LEU A 148 -2.46 -3.18 -5.02
CA LEU A 148 -1.68 -3.29 -6.24
C LEU A 148 -2.36 -2.61 -7.44
N LEU A 149 -3.68 -2.77 -7.58
CA LEU A 149 -4.45 -2.08 -8.61
C LEU A 149 -4.46 -0.57 -8.39
N ASP A 150 -4.68 -0.11 -7.16
CA ASP A 150 -4.60 1.32 -6.81
C ASP A 150 -3.28 1.95 -7.27
N LEU A 151 -2.16 1.23 -7.10
CA LEU A 151 -0.84 1.71 -7.51
C LEU A 151 -0.66 1.70 -9.03
N LEU A 152 -1.01 0.61 -9.72
CA LEU A 152 -0.76 0.50 -11.17
C LEU A 152 -1.66 1.44 -11.97
N TYR A 153 -2.86 1.74 -11.48
CA TYR A 153 -3.79 2.68 -12.11
C TYR A 153 -3.67 4.13 -11.59
N ALA A 154 -2.71 4.44 -10.71
CA ALA A 154 -2.60 5.78 -10.10
C ALA A 154 -2.50 6.93 -11.12
N ALA A 155 -1.80 6.73 -12.24
CA ALA A 155 -1.69 7.74 -13.30
C ALA A 155 -3.02 7.98 -14.04
N GLU A 156 -3.68 6.90 -14.44
CA GLU A 156 -4.99 6.97 -15.10
C GLU A 156 -6.03 7.58 -14.16
N ARG A 157 -5.97 7.24 -12.86
CA ARG A 157 -6.85 7.81 -11.84
C ARG A 157 -6.62 9.31 -11.67
N GLU A 158 -5.38 9.79 -11.63
CA GLU A 158 -5.10 11.23 -11.52
C GLU A 158 -5.56 12.00 -12.78
N GLU A 159 -5.40 11.42 -13.97
CA GLU A 159 -5.92 12.00 -15.21
C GLU A 159 -7.44 12.01 -15.22
N ARG A 160 -8.08 10.91 -14.85
CA ARG A 160 -9.54 10.83 -14.70
C ARG A 160 -10.07 11.77 -13.62
N GLU A 161 -9.44 11.92 -12.47
CA GLU A 161 -9.88 12.87 -11.43
C GLU A 161 -9.77 14.32 -11.92
N LYS A 162 -8.74 14.65 -12.71
CA LYS A 162 -8.62 15.95 -13.39
C LYS A 162 -9.71 16.14 -14.44
N ASP A 163 -9.97 15.11 -15.24
CA ASP A 163 -10.99 15.11 -16.29
C ASP A 163 -12.42 15.07 -15.71
N GLU A 164 -12.66 14.40 -14.59
CA GLU A 164 -13.92 14.31 -13.86
C GLU A 164 -14.25 15.63 -13.15
N HIS A 165 -13.24 16.40 -12.74
CA HIS A 165 -13.46 17.78 -12.30
C HIS A 165 -14.01 18.66 -13.43
N ILE A 166 -13.69 18.32 -14.69
CA ILE A 166 -14.16 18.96 -15.92
C ILE A 166 -15.47 18.33 -16.44
N ASN A 167 -15.68 17.02 -16.25
CA ASN A 167 -16.74 16.20 -16.87
C ASN A 167 -17.73 15.60 -15.86
N ARG A 168 -18.20 16.33 -14.85
CA ARG A 168 -19.24 15.85 -13.91
C ARG A 168 -20.60 15.58 -14.59
N GLN A 169 -20.72 14.55 -15.44
CA GLN A 169 -22.01 14.02 -15.90
C GLN A 169 -22.06 12.64 -16.59
N ILE A 170 -21.08 11.72 -16.46
CA ILE A 170 -21.20 10.39 -17.13
C ILE A 170 -20.96 9.21 -16.18
N GLY A 171 -22.02 8.40 -16.00
CA GLY A 171 -22.12 7.30 -15.03
C GLY A 171 -21.48 5.96 -15.42
N GLN A 172 -20.73 5.87 -16.52
CA GLN A 172 -20.08 4.62 -16.93
C GLN A 172 -18.70 4.41 -16.29
N THR A 173 -18.05 5.47 -15.79
CA THR A 173 -16.75 5.37 -15.11
C THR A 173 -16.88 4.75 -13.70
N ALA A 174 -18.04 4.93 -13.07
CA ALA A 174 -18.30 4.48 -11.70
C ALA A 174 -18.22 2.96 -11.54
N GLU A 175 -18.71 2.15 -12.49
CA GLU A 175 -18.71 0.68 -12.38
C GLU A 175 -17.31 0.04 -12.52
N ASN A 176 -16.39 0.71 -13.23
CA ASN A 176 -14.99 0.28 -13.31
C ASN A 176 -14.18 0.74 -12.08
N ILE A 177 -14.55 1.89 -11.50
CA ILE A 177 -13.98 2.40 -10.25
C ILE A 177 -14.44 1.56 -9.05
N ASP A 178 -15.70 1.10 -9.02
CA ASP A 178 -16.27 0.36 -7.89
C ASP A 178 -15.58 -1.01 -7.66
N ARG A 179 -14.99 -1.60 -8.70
CA ARG A 179 -14.19 -2.83 -8.63
C ARG A 179 -12.74 -2.61 -8.20
N MET A 180 -12.20 -1.39 -8.33
CA MET A 180 -10.77 -1.10 -8.13
C MET A 180 -10.41 -0.62 -6.72
N VAL A 181 -11.38 -0.29 -5.86
CA VAL A 181 -11.15 0.64 -4.73
C VAL A 181 -11.32 -0.02 -3.36
N ARG A 182 -10.67 -1.16 -3.06
CA ARG A 182 -10.84 -1.75 -1.71
C ARG A 182 -10.11 -0.97 -0.61
N ALA A 183 -8.86 -0.55 -0.83
CA ALA A 183 -8.13 0.20 0.19
C ALA A 183 -8.78 1.58 0.43
N SER A 184 -9.23 2.27 -0.62
CA SER A 184 -9.95 3.55 -0.41
C SER A 184 -11.40 3.37 0.07
N GLN A 185 -12.12 2.30 -0.29
CA GLN A 185 -13.46 2.01 0.27
C GLN A 185 -13.37 1.72 1.78
N THR A 186 -12.35 0.97 2.22
CA THR A 186 -12.11 0.72 3.64
C THR A 186 -11.74 2.02 4.37
N ILE A 187 -10.89 2.85 3.79
CA ILE A 187 -10.53 4.16 4.38
C ILE A 187 -11.76 5.07 4.47
N ALA A 188 -12.59 5.14 3.41
CA ALA A 188 -13.80 5.95 3.34
C ALA A 188 -15.00 5.34 4.12
N SER A 189 -14.83 4.17 4.74
CA SER A 189 -15.89 3.50 5.49
C SER A 189 -16.39 4.35 6.65
N ALA A 190 -17.71 4.45 6.81
CA ALA A 190 -18.33 5.12 7.95
C ALA A 190 -17.93 4.53 9.31
N LYS A 191 -17.42 3.29 9.32
CA LYS A 191 -16.99 2.57 10.54
C LYS A 191 -15.56 2.91 10.98
N THR A 192 -14.73 3.48 10.10
CA THR A 192 -13.36 3.85 10.44
C THR A 192 -13.37 5.15 11.28
N PRO A 193 -12.62 5.25 12.39
CA PRO A 193 -12.54 6.49 13.18
C PRO A 193 -12.00 7.68 12.38
N ASP A 194 -12.58 8.87 12.58
CA ASP A 194 -12.25 10.06 11.77
C ASP A 194 -10.78 10.51 11.92
N GLY A 195 -10.20 10.34 13.12
CA GLY A 195 -8.77 10.60 13.34
C GLY A 195 -7.89 9.74 12.42
N ILE A 196 -8.21 8.44 12.30
CA ILE A 196 -7.50 7.50 11.43
C ILE A 196 -7.73 7.83 9.96
N LYS A 197 -8.96 8.19 9.58
CA LYS A 197 -9.30 8.59 8.20
C LYS A 197 -8.44 9.73 7.70
N VAL A 198 -8.33 10.82 8.48
CA VAL A 198 -7.57 12.01 8.06
C VAL A 198 -6.11 11.67 7.73
N TYR A 199 -5.45 10.88 8.59
CA TYR A 199 -4.07 10.47 8.34
C TYR A 199 -3.95 9.46 7.20
N ALA A 200 -4.85 8.48 7.13
CA ALA A 200 -4.88 7.45 6.10
C ALA A 200 -5.10 8.06 4.71
N GLU A 201 -6.08 8.95 4.55
CA GLU A 201 -6.37 9.67 3.30
C GLU A 201 -5.20 10.55 2.86
N SER A 202 -4.57 11.26 3.80
CA SER A 202 -3.42 12.10 3.50
C SER A 202 -2.23 11.28 2.98
N ILE A 203 -1.94 10.13 3.61
CA ILE A 203 -0.86 9.23 3.17
C ILE A 203 -1.24 8.55 1.84
N LEU A 204 -2.48 8.10 1.69
CA LEU A 204 -2.98 7.51 0.46
C LEU A 204 -2.80 8.48 -0.72
N LYS A 205 -3.25 9.73 -0.57
CA LYS A 205 -3.13 10.76 -1.61
C LYS A 205 -1.67 11.01 -2.02
N ASP A 206 -0.76 11.11 -1.04
CA ASP A 206 0.67 11.28 -1.30
C ASP A 206 1.28 10.07 -2.04
N LEU A 207 0.92 8.85 -1.65
CA LEU A 207 1.36 7.63 -2.32
C LEU A 207 0.83 7.54 -3.75
N MET A 208 -0.46 7.83 -3.97
CA MET A 208 -1.07 7.84 -5.30
C MET A 208 -0.43 8.88 -6.20
N GLN A 209 -0.18 10.09 -5.72
CA GLN A 209 0.48 11.13 -6.50
C GLN A 209 1.91 10.71 -6.91
N LYS A 210 2.68 10.16 -5.97
CA LYS A 210 4.05 9.66 -6.24
C LYS A 210 4.03 8.51 -7.24
N GLN A 211 3.08 7.59 -7.10
CA GLN A 211 2.95 6.45 -8.00
C GLN A 211 2.47 6.88 -9.40
N SER A 212 1.53 7.83 -9.51
CA SER A 212 1.13 8.42 -10.78
C SER A 212 2.32 8.98 -11.55
N GLN A 213 3.17 9.77 -10.88
CA GLN A 213 4.37 10.32 -11.49
C GLN A 213 5.34 9.23 -11.98
N LEU A 214 5.44 8.11 -11.26
CA LEU A 214 6.26 6.97 -11.66
C LEU A 214 5.65 6.23 -12.87
N ASN A 215 4.36 5.94 -12.83
CA ASN A 215 3.66 5.25 -13.92
C ASN A 215 3.74 6.07 -15.22
N LYS A 216 3.61 7.41 -15.15
CA LYS A 216 3.80 8.32 -16.30
C LYS A 216 5.22 8.29 -16.85
N LYS A 217 6.24 8.24 -15.97
CA LYS A 217 7.65 8.16 -16.38
C LYS A 217 8.01 6.85 -17.08
N ILE A 218 7.38 5.75 -16.68
CA ILE A 218 7.61 4.42 -17.25
C ILE A 218 6.69 4.15 -18.46
N GLY A 219 5.60 4.90 -18.59
CA GLY A 219 4.59 4.74 -19.64
C GLY A 219 4.03 3.32 -19.63
N ILE A 220 3.31 2.98 -18.56
CA ILE A 220 2.63 1.68 -18.46
C ILE A 220 1.45 1.68 -19.44
N HIS A 221 1.46 0.77 -20.42
CA HIS A 221 0.46 0.76 -21.50
C HIS A 221 -0.46 -0.46 -21.52
N ASN A 222 0.03 -1.64 -21.11
CA ASN A 222 -0.75 -2.87 -21.10
C ASN A 222 -0.67 -3.52 -19.73
N GLN A 223 -1.83 -3.74 -19.11
CA GLN A 223 -1.96 -4.38 -17.80
C GLN A 223 -2.87 -5.60 -17.94
N GLU A 224 -2.36 -6.78 -17.61
CA GLU A 224 -3.14 -8.03 -17.61
C GLU A 224 -3.22 -8.53 -16.17
N ILE A 225 -4.45 -8.71 -15.68
CA ILE A 225 -4.75 -9.09 -14.30
C ILE A 225 -5.14 -10.57 -14.28
N ASP A 226 -4.40 -11.36 -13.53
CA ASP A 226 -4.73 -12.74 -13.21
C ASP A 226 -5.14 -12.85 -11.74
N THR A 227 -6.38 -13.28 -11.52
CA THR A 227 -7.00 -13.46 -10.20
C THR A 227 -7.00 -14.92 -9.74
N ASN A 228 -6.48 -15.85 -10.54
CA ASN A 228 -6.40 -17.29 -10.21
C ASN A 228 -4.94 -17.65 -9.90
N ILE A 229 -4.51 -17.40 -8.67
CA ILE A 229 -3.13 -17.67 -8.20
C ILE A 229 -3.12 -18.82 -7.22
#